data_AF-A0A6B9TVP0-F1
#
_entry.id   AF-A0A6B9TVP0-F1
#
_cell.length_a   1.000
_cell.length_b   1.000
_cell.length_c   1.000
_cell.angle_alpha   90.00
_cell.angle_beta   90.00
_cell.angle_gamma   90.00
#
_symmetry.space_group_name_H-M   'P 1'
#
loop_
_entity.id
_entity.type
_entity.pdbx_description
1 polymer ?
#
loop_
_entity_poly.entity_id
_entity_poly.type
_entity_poly.pdbx_seq_one_letter_code
_entity_poly.pdbx_strand_id
1 'polypeptide(L)'
;MVKLRLKRCGRKQRAIYRIVAIDVRSRREGRALRKVGFYDPIKNQTYLNVPVILYFLEKGAQPTGTVHDISKKAGVFMELRFNHQPKFN
;
A
#
# COMPACT_ATOMS: atom_id res chain seq x y z
N MET A 1 -2.62 14.24 5.63
CA MET A 1 -2.78 12.82 6.05
C MET A 1 -2.11 11.96 5.00
N VAL A 2 -1.29 11.00 5.43
CA VAL A 2 -0.67 10.03 4.53
C VAL A 2 -1.72 9.01 4.10
N LYS A 3 -1.77 8.71 2.79
CA LYS A 3 -2.56 7.63 2.23
C LYS A 3 -1.66 6.63 1.51
N LEU A 4 -2.04 5.36 1.59
CA LEU A 4 -1.50 4.31 0.72
C LEU A 4 -2.40 4.22 -0.52
N ARG A 5 -1.87 4.60 -1.68
CA ARG A 5 -2.66 4.66 -2.92
C ARG A 5 -1.91 4.12 -4.13
N LEU A 6 -2.65 3.82 -5.18
CA LEU A 6 -2.10 3.44 -6.48
C LEU A 6 -1.62 4.67 -7.25
N LYS A 7 -0.38 4.62 -7.73
CA LYS A 7 0.19 5.56 -8.70
C LYS A 7 0.33 4.83 -10.03
N ARG A 8 -0.32 5.31 -11.09
CA ARG A 8 -0.29 4.65 -12.40
C ARG A 8 1.09 4.83 -13.01
N CYS A 9 1.63 3.74 -13.53
CA CYS A 9 2.88 3.64 -14.25
C CYS A 9 2.61 2.78 -15.51
N GLY A 10 3.47 2.87 -16.51
CA GLY A 10 3.28 2.10 -17.75
C GLY A 10 2.66 2.92 -18.87
N ARG A 11 2.29 2.22 -19.95
CA ARG A 11 1.93 2.82 -21.25
C ARG A 11 0.42 2.78 -21.47
N LYS A 12 -0.04 3.44 -22.53
CA LYS A 12 -1.42 3.28 -23.03
C LYS A 12 -1.73 1.77 -23.18
N GLN A 13 -2.88 1.34 -22.68
CA GLN A 13 -3.34 -0.07 -22.64
C GLN A 13 -2.43 -1.08 -21.88
N ARG A 14 -1.35 -0.63 -21.25
CA ARG A 14 -0.47 -1.45 -20.38
C ARG A 14 -0.27 -0.76 -19.04
N ALA A 15 -1.34 -0.73 -18.25
CA ALA A 15 -1.35 -0.09 -16.94
C ALA A 15 -0.69 -0.98 -15.90
N ILE A 16 0.30 -0.43 -15.20
CA ILE A 16 0.95 -0.99 -14.02
C ILE A 16 0.76 0.03 -12.90
N TYR A 17 0.68 -0.40 -11.65
CA TYR A 17 0.51 0.50 -10.53
C TYR A 17 1.65 0.33 -9.53
N ARG A 18 2.21 1.44 -9.07
CA ARG A 18 3.05 1.46 -7.86
C ARG A 18 2.15 1.74 -6.68
N ILE A 19 2.32 1.00 -5.60
CA ILE A 19 1.66 1.31 -4.32
C ILE A 19 2.59 2.25 -3.57
N VAL A 20 2.09 3.42 -3.20
CA VAL A 20 2.89 4.50 -2.60
C VAL A 20 2.24 5.06 -1.35
N ALA A 21 3.07 5.40 -0.37
CA ALA A 21 2.72 6.27 0.75
C ALA A 21 2.94 7.72 0.33
N ILE A 22 1.90 8.54 0.43
CA ILE A 22 1.94 9.93 -0.04
C ILE A 22 0.91 10.79 0.70
N ASP A 23 1.17 12.08 0.88
CA ASP A 23 0.17 12.98 1.45
C ASP A 23 -1.04 13.12 0.52
N VAL A 24 -2.24 13.09 1.11
CA VAL A 24 -3.52 13.17 0.41
C VAL A 24 -3.65 14.38 -0.51
N ARG A 25 -3.03 15.52 -0.16
CA ARG A 25 -3.07 16.76 -0.96
C ARG A 25 -2.22 16.67 -2.23
N SER A 26 -1.31 15.69 -2.31
CA SER A 26 -0.45 15.52 -3.47
C SER A 26 -1.25 15.04 -4.69
N ARG A 27 -0.95 15.59 -5.86
CA ARG A 27 -1.44 15.10 -7.17
C ARG A 27 -1.15 13.61 -7.35
N ARG A 28 -1.98 12.88 -8.11
CA ARG A 28 -1.85 11.42 -8.31
C ARG A 28 -0.43 11.00 -8.69
N GLU A 29 0.17 11.70 -9.64
CA GLU A 29 1.53 11.43 -10.14
C GLU A 29 2.64 12.18 -9.39
N GLY A 30 2.31 12.84 -8.28
CA GLY A 30 3.24 13.62 -7.46
C GLY A 30 4.36 12.79 -6.81
N ARG A 31 5.23 13.49 -6.08
CA ARG A 31 6.34 12.89 -5.31
C ARG A 31 5.78 12.12 -4.11
N ALA A 32 6.06 10.84 -4.07
CA ALA A 32 5.70 9.98 -2.94
C ALA A 32 6.72 10.09 -1.80
N LEU A 33 6.27 9.83 -0.58
CA LEU A 33 7.15 9.67 0.58
C LEU A 33 7.96 8.38 0.46
N ARG A 34 7.28 7.28 0.09
CA ARG A 34 7.89 5.96 -0.11
C ARG A 34 7.07 5.11 -1.06
N LYS A 35 7.76 4.33 -1.90
CA LYS A 35 7.15 3.20 -2.63
C LYS A 35 7.09 2.00 -1.69
N VAL A 36 5.90 1.44 -1.52
CA VAL A 36 5.64 0.32 -0.61
C VAL A 36 5.25 -0.97 -1.33
N GLY A 37 5.04 -0.91 -2.65
CA GLY A 37 4.72 -2.09 -3.44
C GLY A 37 4.50 -1.80 -4.92
N PHE A 38 4.04 -2.82 -5.65
CA PHE A 38 3.50 -2.69 -6.99
C PHE A 38 2.36 -3.67 -7.22
N TYR A 39 1.53 -3.36 -8.22
CA TYR A 39 0.43 -4.16 -8.69
C TYR A 39 0.37 -4.10 -10.22
N ASP A 40 0.48 -5.25 -10.87
CA ASP A 40 0.27 -5.43 -12.31
C ASP A 40 -1.02 -6.24 -12.51
N PRO A 41 -2.14 -5.59 -12.90
CA PRO A 41 -3.40 -6.28 -13.13
C PRO A 41 -3.37 -7.18 -14.36
N ILE A 42 -2.50 -6.91 -15.35
CA ILE A 42 -2.44 -7.65 -16.61
C ILE A 42 -1.77 -9.01 -16.38
N LYS A 43 -0.69 -9.02 -15.59
CA LYS A 43 0.01 -10.26 -15.22
C LYS A 43 -0.50 -10.87 -13.91
N ASN A 44 -1.47 -10.24 -13.26
CA ASN A 44 -1.93 -10.58 -11.91
C ASN A 44 -0.77 -10.69 -10.89
N GLN A 45 0.26 -9.85 -11.05
CA GLN A 45 1.44 -9.84 -10.18
C GLN A 45 1.32 -8.74 -9.13
N THR A 46 1.57 -9.09 -7.88
CA THR A 46 1.55 -8.14 -6.76
C THR A 46 2.78 -8.36 -5.90
N TYR A 47 3.43 -7.26 -5.52
CA TYR A 47 4.49 -7.29 -4.52
C TYR A 47 4.23 -6.20 -3.49
N LEU A 48 4.27 -6.59 -2.22
CA LEU A 48 4.07 -5.72 -1.08
C LEU A 48 5.31 -5.77 -0.20
N ASN A 49 5.88 -4.61 0.11
CA ASN A 49 6.85 -4.48 1.17
C ASN A 49 6.08 -4.35 2.49
N VAL A 50 5.72 -5.51 3.07
CA VAL A 50 4.85 -5.59 4.24
C VAL A 50 5.39 -4.81 5.44
N PRO A 51 6.68 -4.91 5.83
CA PRO A 51 7.21 -4.13 6.96
C PRO A 51 7.00 -2.62 6.80
N VAL A 52 7.21 -2.09 5.60
CA VAL A 52 7.03 -0.65 5.34
C VAL A 52 5.55 -0.28 5.30
N ILE A 53 4.68 -1.15 4.80
CA ILE A 53 3.22 -0.93 4.83
C ILE A 53 2.72 -0.87 6.27
N LEU A 54 3.12 -1.83 7.11
CA LEU A 54 2.77 -1.87 8.53
C LEU A 54 3.21 -0.60 9.24
N TYR A 55 4.45 -0.16 9.03
CA TYR A 55 4.95 1.12 9.58
C TYR A 55 4.01 2.30 9.26
N PHE A 56 3.54 2.42 8.02
CA PHE A 56 2.63 3.51 7.67
C PHE A 56 1.24 3.33 8.27
N LEU A 57 0.71 2.10 8.32
CA LEU A 57 -0.58 1.79 8.93
C LEU A 57 -0.58 2.10 10.44
N GLU A 58 0.48 1.71 11.14
CA GLU A 58 0.70 2.01 12.57
C GLU A 58 0.77 3.52 12.84
N LYS A 59 1.31 4.30 11.89
CA LYS A 59 1.34 5.77 11.94
C LYS A 59 0.01 6.42 11.47
N GLY A 60 -1.04 5.62 11.28
CA GLY A 60 -2.38 6.10 10.93
C GLY A 60 -2.61 6.37 9.45
N ALA A 61 -1.73 5.90 8.56
CA ALA A 61 -1.96 6.03 7.12
C ALA A 61 -3.17 5.21 6.69
N GLN A 62 -3.99 5.79 5.81
CA GLN A 62 -5.22 5.15 5.34
C GLN A 62 -5.04 4.60 3.92
N PRO A 63 -5.28 3.30 3.67
CA PRO A 63 -5.27 2.76 2.32
C PRO A 63 -6.53 3.16 1.54
N THR A 64 -6.38 3.37 0.23
CA THR A 64 -7.53 3.48 -0.70
C THR A 64 -8.17 2.12 -0.93
N GLY A 65 -9.46 2.04 -1.31
CA GLY A 65 -10.22 0.79 -1.46
C GLY A 65 -9.45 -0.35 -2.14
N THR A 66 -8.93 -0.14 -3.36
CA THR A 66 -8.16 -1.20 -4.05
C THR A 66 -6.89 -1.61 -3.31
N VAL A 67 -6.17 -0.67 -2.69
CA VAL A 67 -4.97 -0.99 -1.90
C VAL A 67 -5.35 -1.75 -0.63
N HIS A 68 -6.46 -1.39 0.01
CA HIS A 68 -7.02 -2.13 1.14
C HIS A 68 -7.33 -3.57 0.74
N ASP A 69 -7.99 -3.79 -0.39
CA ASP A 69 -8.36 -5.15 -0.84
C ASP A 69 -7.13 -5.99 -1.19
N ILE A 70 -6.13 -5.37 -1.85
CA ILE A 70 -4.83 -6.00 -2.10
C ILE A 70 -4.15 -6.39 -0.78
N SER A 71 -4.08 -5.46 0.19
CA SER A 71 -3.47 -5.70 1.50
C SER A 71 -4.22 -6.76 2.31
N LYS A 72 -5.56 -6.79 2.22
CA LYS A 72 -6.42 -7.79 2.88
C LYS A 72 -6.17 -9.17 2.30
N LYS A 73 -6.14 -9.30 0.97
CA LYS A 73 -5.86 -10.56 0.28
C LYS A 73 -4.47 -11.11 0.62
N ALA A 74 -3.51 -10.22 0.85
CA ALA A 74 -2.14 -10.57 1.24
C ALA A 74 -1.95 -10.79 2.76
N GLY A 75 -3.00 -10.69 3.58
CA GLY A 75 -2.92 -10.94 5.03
C GLY A 75 -2.27 -9.84 5.86
N VAL A 76 -1.98 -8.66 5.29
CA VAL A 76 -1.25 -7.57 5.97
C VAL A 76 -1.96 -7.10 7.25
N PHE A 77 -3.30 -7.06 7.24
CA PHE A 77 -4.06 -6.65 8.43
C PHE A 77 -4.07 -7.70 9.54
N MET A 78 -3.83 -8.98 9.23
CA MET A 78 -3.64 -10.00 10.26
C MET A 78 -2.31 -9.75 10.98
N GLU A 79 -1.24 -9.54 10.23
CA GLU A 79 0.08 -9.21 10.76
C GLU A 79 0.06 -7.92 11.62
N LEU A 80 -0.65 -6.88 11.15
CA LEU A 80 -0.85 -5.66 11.92
C LEU A 80 -1.50 -5.94 13.29
N ARG A 81 -2.51 -6.81 13.35
CA ARG A 81 -3.20 -7.16 14.61
C ARG A 81 -2.29 -7.95 15.56
N PHE A 82 -1.48 -8.87 15.05
CA PHE A 82 -0.52 -9.63 15.87
C PHE A 82 0.51 -8.72 16.53
N ASN A 83 0.97 -7.67 15.84
CA ASN A 83 1.90 -6.69 16.42
C ASN A 83 1.30 -5.91 17.60
N HIS A 84 -0.04 -5.80 17.69
CA HIS A 84 -0.75 -5.06 18.73
C HIS A 84 -1.26 -5.94 19.87
N GLN A 85 -1.11 -7.27 19.79
CA GLN A 85 -1.44 -8.13 20.93
C GLN A 85 -0.41 -7.92 22.04
N PRO A 86 -0.84 -7.66 23.29
CA PRO A 86 0.07 -7.64 24.41
C PRO A 86 0.71 -9.03 24.51
N LYS A 87 2.05 -9.07 24.42
CA LYS A 87 2.80 -10.26 24.77
C LYS A 87 2.66 -10.41 26.29
N PHE A 88 1.69 -11.21 26.71
CA PHE A 88 1.63 -11.66 28.10
C PHE A 88 2.88 -12.53 28.33
N ASN A 89 3.85 -11.95 29.05
CA ASN A 89 4.96 -12.68 29.66
C ASN A 89 4.52 -13.17 31.03
#